data_AF-A0A9X3H0E8-F1
#
_entry.id   AF-A0A9X3H0E8-F1
#
_cell.length_a   1.000
_cell.length_b   1.000
_cell.length_c   1.000
_cell.angle_alpha   90.00
_cell.angle_beta   90.00
_cell.angle_gamma   90.00
#
_symmetry.space_group_name_H-M   'P 1'
#
loop_
_entity.id
_entity.type
_entity.pdbx_description
1 polymer ?
#
loop_
_entity_poly.entity_id
_entity_poly.type
_entity_poly.pdbx_seq_one_letter_code
_entity_poly.pdbx_strand_id
1 'polypeptide(L)'
;MTIAPPPLALTHWHDFAPLTQRIADERARVYPAMVAAGNMLRSEADRLIYVARAIAEIWACAHNPQLHPQRRLMGLTRDQAITAIDTMIDNIAHRLRRKPDDRGYQQQLDLLRAMRWWHGHYPQPRSYRERDFDPAPSGKVYALNMLLNIAPDASQLAAQLDGKEAA
;
A
#
# COMPACT_ATOMS: atom_id res chain seq x y z
N MET A 1 10.33 -13.01 15.07
CA MET A 1 10.11 -11.74 15.80
C MET A 1 8.88 -11.08 15.21
N THR A 2 7.78 -11.03 15.96
CA THR A 2 6.55 -10.35 15.53
C THR A 2 6.74 -8.85 15.80
N ILE A 3 6.83 -8.04 14.74
CA ILE A 3 6.99 -6.59 14.88
C ILE A 3 5.63 -6.03 15.29
N ALA A 4 5.57 -5.36 16.44
CA ALA A 4 4.35 -4.72 16.91
C ALA A 4 3.81 -3.74 15.85
N PRO A 5 2.48 -3.70 15.62
CA PRO A 5 1.89 -2.76 14.67
C PRO A 5 2.15 -1.31 15.12
N PRO A 6 2.50 -0.41 14.20
CA PRO A 6 2.56 1.01 14.54
C PRO A 6 1.16 1.53 14.91
N PRO A 7 1.04 2.58 15.75
CA PRO A 7 -0.24 3.01 16.32
C PRO A 7 -1.35 3.24 15.29
N LEU A 8 -1.01 3.82 14.13
CA LEU A 8 -1.99 4.13 13.07
C LEU A 8 -2.35 2.93 12.18
N ALA A 9 -1.64 1.80 12.28
CA ALA A 9 -1.91 0.63 11.44
C ALA A 9 -3.33 0.10 11.64
N LEU A 10 -3.88 0.23 12.84
CA LEU A 10 -5.13 -0.44 13.21
C LEU A 10 -6.31 0.52 13.28
N THR A 11 -6.07 1.80 13.57
CA THR A 11 -7.13 2.80 13.81
C THR A 11 -7.38 3.72 12.61
N HIS A 12 -6.42 3.86 11.70
CA HIS A 12 -6.48 4.83 10.58
C HIS A 12 -6.43 4.19 9.20
N TRP A 13 -6.86 2.92 9.08
CA TRP A 13 -6.80 2.21 7.81
C TRP A 13 -7.68 2.86 6.71
N HIS A 14 -8.73 3.57 7.10
CA HIS A 14 -9.57 4.38 6.21
C HIS A 14 -8.82 5.56 5.57
N ASP A 15 -7.74 6.04 6.18
CA ASP A 15 -6.91 7.13 5.66
C ASP A 15 -5.91 6.67 4.58
N PHE A 16 -5.72 5.35 4.41
CA PHE A 16 -4.76 4.81 3.44
C PHE A 16 -5.20 5.03 1.99
N ALA A 17 -6.49 4.81 1.69
CA ALA A 17 -7.06 5.02 0.37
C ALA A 17 -6.88 6.48 -0.13
N PRO A 18 -7.31 7.52 0.62
CA PRO A 18 -7.14 8.89 0.16
C PRO A 18 -5.66 9.32 0.06
N LEU A 19 -4.79 8.84 0.95
CA LEU A 19 -3.35 9.14 0.87
C LEU A 19 -2.72 8.55 -0.39
N THR A 20 -2.95 7.27 -0.66
CA THR A 20 -2.35 6.58 -1.81
C THR A 20 -2.90 7.07 -3.13
N GLN A 21 -4.18 7.43 -3.19
CA GLN A 21 -4.78 8.11 -4.35
C GLN A 21 -4.08 9.45 -4.62
N ARG A 22 -3.90 10.29 -3.59
CA ARG A 22 -3.20 11.57 -3.72
C ARG A 22 -1.77 11.40 -4.25
N ILE A 23 -1.05 10.40 -3.76
CA ILE A 23 0.31 10.08 -4.23
C ILE A 23 0.29 9.64 -5.70
N ALA A 24 -0.65 8.79 -6.10
CA ALA A 24 -0.80 8.33 -7.47
C ALA A 24 -1.09 9.51 -8.42
N ASP A 25 -1.97 10.43 -8.02
CA ASP A 25 -2.32 11.62 -8.80
C ASP A 25 -1.14 12.61 -8.89
N GLU A 26 -0.41 12.83 -7.79
CA GLU A 26 0.79 13.66 -7.79
C GLU A 26 1.83 13.12 -8.77
N ARG A 27 2.12 11.82 -8.73
CA ARG A 27 3.08 11.18 -9.65
C ARG A 27 2.64 11.24 -11.10
N ALA A 28 1.37 10.97 -11.37
CA ALA A 28 0.80 11.06 -12.71
C ALA A 28 0.89 12.49 -13.29
N ARG A 29 0.87 13.52 -12.43
CA ARG A 29 1.06 14.92 -12.83
C ARG A 29 2.53 15.31 -12.98
N VAL A 30 3.39 14.91 -12.05
CA VAL A 30 4.79 15.39 -11.95
C VAL A 30 5.73 14.63 -12.89
N TYR A 31 5.62 13.31 -12.97
CA TYR A 31 6.60 12.50 -13.71
C TYR A 31 6.63 12.77 -15.23
N PRO A 32 5.51 13.04 -15.93
CA PRO A 32 5.57 13.44 -17.33
C PRO A 32 6.42 14.69 -17.56
N ALA A 33 6.37 15.66 -16.63
CA ALA A 33 7.21 16.86 -16.71
C ALA A 33 8.69 16.53 -16.46
N MET A 34 9.00 15.61 -15.55
CA MET A 34 10.37 15.14 -15.32
C MET A 34 10.94 14.41 -16.53
N VAL A 35 10.12 13.60 -17.23
CA VAL A 35 10.50 12.94 -18.48
C VAL A 35 10.77 13.95 -19.58
N ALA A 36 9.90 14.95 -19.75
CA ALA A 36 10.09 16.01 -20.75
C ALA A 36 11.37 16.83 -20.47
N ALA A 37 11.73 17.02 -19.21
CA ALA A 37 12.96 17.70 -18.79
C ALA A 37 14.22 16.83 -18.84
N GLY A 38 14.13 15.56 -19.24
CA GLY A 38 15.27 14.64 -19.31
C GLY A 38 15.79 14.14 -17.94
N ASN A 39 15.04 14.37 -16.85
CA ASN A 39 15.43 14.00 -15.49
C ASN A 39 15.01 12.57 -15.11
N MET A 40 14.25 11.89 -15.95
CA MET A 40 13.72 10.55 -15.71
C MET A 40 13.43 9.85 -17.05
N LEU A 41 13.66 8.53 -17.12
CA LEU A 41 13.27 7.75 -18.29
C LEU A 41 11.75 7.56 -18.34
N ARG A 42 11.16 7.56 -19.54
CA ARG A 42 9.72 7.32 -19.72
C ARG A 42 9.26 5.99 -19.11
N SER A 43 10.01 4.91 -19.37
CA SER A 43 9.70 3.58 -18.84
C SER A 43 9.74 3.52 -17.32
N GLU A 44 10.63 4.29 -16.68
CA GLU A 44 10.69 4.41 -15.23
C GLU A 44 9.48 5.16 -14.67
N ALA A 45 9.12 6.31 -15.28
CA ALA A 45 7.93 7.07 -14.92
C ALA A 45 6.66 6.21 -15.00
N ASP A 46 6.48 5.50 -16.12
CA ASP A 46 5.32 4.63 -16.35
C ASP A 46 5.25 3.51 -15.30
N ARG A 47 6.38 2.88 -14.98
CA ARG A 47 6.46 1.86 -13.93
C ARG A 47 6.09 2.43 -12.56
N LEU A 48 6.62 3.59 -12.17
CA LEU A 48 6.37 4.17 -10.85
C LEU A 48 4.93 4.69 -10.70
N ILE A 49 4.32 5.19 -11.79
CA ILE A 49 2.90 5.54 -11.85
C ILE A 49 2.04 4.29 -11.73
N TYR A 50 2.37 3.22 -12.47
CA TYR A 50 1.68 1.94 -12.38
C TYR A 50 1.66 1.41 -10.95
N VAL A 51 2.83 1.37 -10.29
CA VAL A 51 2.93 0.88 -8.91
C VAL A 51 2.10 1.73 -7.94
N ALA A 52 2.15 3.07 -8.07
CA ALA A 52 1.36 3.95 -7.20
C ALA A 52 -0.15 3.75 -7.39
N ARG A 53 -0.60 3.63 -8.65
CA ARG A 53 -2.01 3.35 -8.97
C ARG A 53 -2.46 1.98 -8.46
N ALA A 54 -1.62 0.96 -8.59
CA ALA A 54 -1.93 -0.37 -8.07
C ALA A 54 -2.03 -0.38 -6.53
N ILE A 55 -1.15 0.34 -5.82
CA ILE A 55 -1.27 0.50 -4.36
C ILE A 55 -2.56 1.25 -3.99
N ALA A 56 -2.89 2.33 -4.71
CA ALA A 56 -4.13 3.07 -4.48
C ALA A 56 -5.38 2.20 -4.72
N GLU A 57 -5.40 1.41 -5.79
CA GLU A 57 -6.47 0.47 -6.11
C GLU A 57 -6.65 -0.58 -5.00
N ILE A 58 -5.54 -1.11 -4.47
CA ILE A 58 -5.57 -2.07 -3.35
C ILE A 58 -6.31 -1.45 -2.15
N TRP A 59 -5.92 -0.23 -1.74
CA TRP A 59 -6.54 0.40 -0.58
C TRP A 59 -7.95 0.91 -0.84
N ALA A 60 -8.27 1.32 -2.07
CA ALA A 60 -9.62 1.73 -2.45
C ALA A 60 -10.61 0.56 -2.35
N CYS A 61 -10.29 -0.60 -2.92
CA CYS A 61 -11.16 -1.78 -2.83
C CYS A 61 -11.18 -2.39 -1.42
N ALA A 62 -10.09 -2.26 -0.64
CA ALA A 62 -10.10 -2.64 0.77
C ALA A 62 -11.02 -1.74 1.61
N HIS A 63 -11.05 -0.43 1.31
CA HIS A 63 -11.92 0.54 1.96
C HIS A 63 -13.39 0.40 1.56
N ASN A 64 -13.65 0.15 0.28
CA ASN A 64 -14.99 -0.06 -0.24
C ASN A 64 -15.06 -1.41 -0.98
N PRO A 65 -15.52 -2.49 -0.31
CA PRO A 65 -15.63 -3.82 -0.90
C PRO A 65 -16.58 -3.92 -2.11
N GLN A 66 -17.42 -2.91 -2.35
CA GLN A 66 -18.30 -2.86 -3.52
C GLN A 66 -17.54 -2.48 -4.80
N LEU A 67 -16.31 -1.95 -4.69
CA LEU A 67 -15.48 -1.60 -5.85
C LEU A 67 -14.86 -2.86 -6.48
N HIS A 68 -15.02 -2.99 -7.79
CA HIS A 68 -14.37 -4.05 -8.55
C HIS A 68 -12.93 -3.66 -8.91
N PRO A 69 -11.92 -4.49 -8.56
CA PRO A 69 -10.53 -4.14 -8.83
C PRO A 69 -10.24 -4.12 -10.33
N GLN A 70 -9.54 -3.07 -10.78
CA GLN A 70 -9.03 -2.95 -12.13
C GLN A 70 -7.98 -4.02 -12.41
N ARG A 71 -8.35 -5.07 -13.16
CA ARG A 71 -7.47 -6.22 -13.47
C ARG A 71 -6.08 -5.84 -13.97
N ARG A 72 -5.96 -4.78 -14.78
CA ARG A 72 -4.66 -4.29 -15.29
C ARG A 72 -3.69 -3.88 -14.18
N LEU A 73 -4.18 -3.43 -13.03
CA LEU A 73 -3.38 -3.01 -11.88
C LEU A 73 -3.02 -4.17 -10.94
N MET A 74 -3.60 -5.36 -11.14
CA MET A 74 -3.44 -6.48 -10.22
C MET A 74 -2.15 -7.28 -10.41
N GLY A 75 -1.34 -6.95 -11.42
CA GLY A 75 -0.03 -7.55 -11.66
C GLY A 75 1.06 -7.13 -10.67
N LEU A 76 0.78 -6.13 -9.81
CA LEU A 76 1.72 -5.68 -8.78
C LEU A 76 1.97 -6.80 -7.75
N THR A 77 3.24 -7.10 -7.51
CA THR A 77 3.67 -8.03 -6.47
C THR A 77 3.82 -7.32 -5.12
N ARG A 78 3.68 -8.08 -4.04
CA ARG A 78 3.91 -7.60 -2.67
C ARG A 78 5.26 -6.92 -2.49
N ASP A 79 6.34 -7.51 -2.99
CA ASP A 79 7.69 -6.95 -2.84
C ASP A 79 7.83 -5.60 -3.56
N GLN A 80 7.19 -5.46 -4.73
CA GLN A 80 7.14 -4.18 -5.45
C GLN A 80 6.34 -3.14 -4.67
N ALA A 81 5.23 -3.54 -4.03
CA ALA A 81 4.45 -2.65 -3.17
C ALA A 81 5.28 -2.17 -1.95
N ILE A 82 5.92 -3.11 -1.24
CA ILE A 82 6.79 -2.82 -0.08
C ILE A 82 7.92 -1.89 -0.49
N THR A 83 8.66 -2.23 -1.56
CA THR A 83 9.77 -1.41 -2.04
C THR A 83 9.31 0.01 -2.38
N ALA A 84 8.15 0.15 -3.03
CA ALA A 84 7.62 1.47 -3.35
C ALA A 84 7.21 2.25 -2.10
N ILE A 85 6.64 1.60 -1.08
CA ILE A 85 6.29 2.22 0.20
C ILE A 85 7.53 2.63 0.97
N ASP A 86 8.56 1.80 1.03
CA ASP A 86 9.84 2.12 1.69
C ASP A 86 10.48 3.37 1.04
N THR A 87 10.51 3.44 -0.30
CA THR A 87 10.97 4.65 -1.00
C THR A 87 10.12 5.89 -0.66
N MET A 88 8.81 5.74 -0.47
CA MET A 88 7.94 6.85 -0.05
C MET A 88 8.24 7.30 1.39
N ILE A 89 8.45 6.34 2.30
CA ILE A 89 8.87 6.59 3.69
C ILE A 89 10.16 7.40 3.72
N ASP A 90 11.18 6.96 2.97
CA ASP A 90 12.49 7.63 2.93
C ASP A 90 12.39 9.07 2.43
N ASN A 91 11.58 9.30 1.39
CA ASN A 91 11.35 10.64 0.85
C ASN A 91 10.67 11.57 1.85
N ILE A 92 9.62 11.10 2.54
CA ILE A 92 8.93 11.90 3.56
C ILE A 92 9.84 12.13 4.77
N ALA A 93 10.59 11.11 5.22
CA ALA A 93 11.56 11.24 6.30
C ALA A 93 12.65 12.27 5.97
N HIS A 94 13.14 12.29 4.72
CA HIS A 94 14.09 13.31 4.27
C HIS A 94 13.48 14.73 4.31
N ARG A 95 12.21 14.89 3.94
CA ARG A 95 11.49 16.19 4.02
C ARG A 95 11.30 16.63 5.47
N LEU A 96 10.95 15.72 6.38
CA LEU A 96 10.84 15.99 7.82
C LEU A 96 12.16 16.42 8.44
N ARG A 97 13.29 15.82 8.06
CA ARG A 97 14.60 16.29 8.54
C ARG A 97 14.87 17.76 8.20
N ARG A 98 14.28 18.29 7.13
CA ARG A 98 14.40 19.70 6.72
C ARG A 98 13.32 20.59 7.34
N LYS A 99 12.20 20.01 7.80
CA LYS A 99 11.07 20.69 8.45
C LYS A 99 10.51 19.83 9.59
N PRO A 100 11.19 19.77 10.75
CA PRO A 100 10.85 18.81 11.80
C PRO A 100 9.45 18.98 12.38
N ASP A 101 8.94 20.21 12.42
CA ASP A 101 7.66 20.54 13.03
C ASP A 101 6.46 20.43 12.06
N ASP A 102 6.69 19.93 10.84
CA ASP A 102 5.64 19.77 9.84
C ASP A 102 4.73 18.57 10.18
N ARG A 103 3.63 18.88 10.87
CA ARG A 103 2.61 17.89 11.27
C ARG A 103 2.05 17.12 10.09
N GLY A 104 1.96 17.73 8.90
CA GLY A 104 1.44 17.09 7.70
C GLY A 104 2.37 15.99 7.19
N TYR A 105 3.68 16.26 7.15
CA TYR A 105 4.65 15.22 6.81
C TYR A 105 4.76 14.14 7.88
N GLN A 106 4.65 14.48 9.16
CA GLN A 106 4.66 13.50 10.25
C GLN A 106 3.48 12.51 10.10
N GLN A 107 2.27 13.01 9.90
CA GLN A 107 1.09 12.17 9.68
C GLN A 107 1.26 11.27 8.44
N GLN A 108 1.77 11.81 7.32
CA GLN A 108 2.03 11.01 6.12
C GLN A 108 3.05 9.90 6.38
N LEU A 109 4.12 10.18 7.12
CA LEU A 109 5.13 9.20 7.47
C LEU A 109 4.54 8.05 8.29
N ASP A 110 3.71 8.38 9.28
CA ASP A 110 3.10 7.38 10.16
C ASP A 110 2.09 6.50 9.40
N LEU A 111 1.28 7.09 8.52
CA LEU A 111 0.38 6.35 7.63
C LEU A 111 1.15 5.44 6.64
N LEU A 112 2.28 5.91 6.10
CA LEU A 112 3.12 5.09 5.21
C LEU A 112 3.75 3.91 5.94
N ARG A 113 4.22 4.12 7.17
CA ARG A 113 4.74 3.03 8.03
C ARG A 113 3.67 2.01 8.38
N ALA A 114 2.46 2.48 8.66
CA ALA A 114 1.30 1.65 8.89
C ALA A 114 0.93 0.79 7.67
N MET A 115 0.86 1.39 6.48
CA MET A 115 0.66 0.64 5.24
C MET A 115 1.78 -0.36 4.98
N ARG A 116 3.04 0.03 5.18
CA ARG A 116 4.18 -0.88 5.07
C ARG A 116 3.98 -2.07 6.00
N TRP A 117 3.62 -1.85 7.26
CA TRP A 117 3.39 -2.93 8.22
C TRP A 117 2.34 -3.91 7.71
N TRP A 118 1.19 -3.45 7.20
CA TRP A 118 0.17 -4.29 6.57
C TRP A 118 0.73 -5.11 5.41
N HIS A 119 1.41 -4.45 4.46
CA HIS A 119 2.06 -5.13 3.35
C HIS A 119 3.15 -6.11 3.80
N GLY A 120 3.77 -5.90 4.96
CA GLY A 120 4.75 -6.78 5.60
C GLY A 120 4.16 -7.95 6.41
N HIS A 121 2.87 -7.91 6.72
CA HIS A 121 2.21 -8.91 7.58
C HIS A 121 1.06 -9.67 6.92
N TYR A 122 0.84 -9.51 5.61
CA TYR A 122 -0.11 -10.39 4.93
C TYR A 122 0.24 -11.86 5.20
N PRO A 123 -0.73 -12.66 5.70
CA PRO A 123 -0.54 -14.08 5.77
C PRO A 123 -0.20 -14.53 4.35
N GLN A 124 0.89 -15.29 4.20
CA GLN A 124 1.09 -15.97 2.92
C GLN A 124 -0.19 -16.78 2.67
N PRO A 125 -0.77 -16.72 1.46
CA PRO A 125 -1.95 -17.51 1.17
C PRO A 125 -1.62 -18.93 1.61
N ARG A 126 -2.38 -19.47 2.58
CA ARG A 126 -2.36 -20.90 2.89
C ARG A 126 -2.60 -21.55 1.55
N SER A 127 -1.57 -22.17 1.00
CA SER A 127 -1.50 -22.74 -0.35
C SER A 127 -2.90 -22.97 -0.90
N TYR A 128 -3.26 -22.22 -1.95
CA TYR A 128 -4.43 -22.48 -2.76
C TYR A 128 -4.43 -23.99 -3.02
N ARG A 129 -5.31 -24.72 -2.33
CA ARG A 129 -5.33 -26.18 -2.36
C ARG A 129 -5.50 -26.57 -3.82
N GLU A 130 -4.48 -27.25 -4.36
CA GLU A 130 -4.48 -28.07 -5.57
C GLU A 130 -5.87 -28.29 -6.18
N ARG A 131 -6.34 -27.33 -6.97
CA ARG A 131 -7.43 -27.53 -7.93
C ARG A 131 -7.03 -26.83 -9.22
N ASP A 132 -6.36 -27.60 -10.06
CA ASP A 132 -6.38 -27.55 -11.53
C ASP A 132 -6.13 -26.21 -12.24
N PHE A 133 -5.49 -25.25 -11.58
CA PHE A 133 -4.94 -24.08 -12.24
C PHE A 133 -3.44 -24.00 -11.99
N ASP A 134 -2.69 -24.01 -13.09
CA ASP A 134 -1.24 -23.95 -13.21
C ASP A 134 -0.61 -23.06 -12.11
N PRO A 135 0.28 -23.59 -11.24
CA PRO A 135 0.86 -22.81 -10.16
C PRO A 135 1.66 -21.65 -10.75
N ALA A 136 1.23 -20.42 -10.44
CA ALA A 136 1.99 -19.24 -10.81
C ALA A 136 3.47 -19.41 -10.35
N PRO A 137 4.49 -19.16 -11.19
CA PRO A 137 5.81 -19.80 -11.05
C PRO A 137 6.72 -19.26 -9.93
N SER A 138 6.18 -18.57 -8.93
CA SER A 138 7.00 -18.04 -7.83
C SER A 138 6.09 -17.71 -6.67
N GLY A 139 6.53 -17.90 -5.43
CA GLY A 139 5.83 -17.55 -4.19
C GLY A 139 5.53 -16.06 -3.99
N LYS A 140 5.23 -15.34 -5.06
CA LYS A 140 4.86 -13.92 -5.11
C LYS A 140 3.38 -13.79 -4.77
N VAL A 141 3.09 -13.03 -3.73
CA VAL A 141 1.72 -12.60 -3.41
C VAL A 141 1.38 -11.42 -4.32
N TYR A 142 0.38 -11.59 -5.18
CA TYR A 142 -0.10 -10.56 -6.10
C TYR A 142 -1.16 -9.67 -5.46
N ALA A 143 -1.38 -8.48 -6.00
CA ALA A 143 -2.32 -7.48 -5.49
C ALA A 143 -3.75 -8.00 -5.27
N LEU A 144 -4.22 -8.91 -6.11
CA LEU A 144 -5.51 -9.57 -5.93
C LEU A 144 -5.56 -10.40 -4.62
N ASN A 145 -4.48 -11.12 -4.30
CA ASN A 145 -4.39 -11.86 -3.04
C ASN A 145 -4.22 -10.92 -1.84
N MET A 146 -3.56 -9.77 -2.01
CA MET A 146 -3.48 -8.74 -0.97
C MET A 146 -4.89 -8.20 -0.64
N LEU A 147 -5.66 -7.85 -1.68
CA LEU A 147 -7.04 -7.37 -1.55
C LEU A 147 -7.96 -8.33 -0.81
N LEU A 148 -7.92 -9.62 -1.16
CA LEU A 148 -8.78 -10.63 -0.56
C LEU A 148 -8.49 -10.88 0.93
N ASN A 149 -7.28 -10.55 1.41
CA ASN A 149 -6.90 -10.71 2.81
C ASN A 149 -7.06 -9.42 3.63
N ILE A 150 -6.92 -8.23 3.04
CA ILE A 150 -6.99 -6.95 3.78
C ILE A 150 -8.38 -6.73 4.38
N ALA A 151 -9.45 -6.88 3.59
CA ALA A 151 -10.78 -6.46 4.02
C ALA A 151 -11.32 -7.27 5.24
N PRO A 152 -11.26 -8.62 5.24
CA PRO A 152 -11.71 -9.40 6.39
C PRO A 152 -10.83 -9.21 7.63
N ASP A 153 -9.51 -9.17 7.46
CA ASP A 153 -8.56 -9.07 8.57
C ASP A 153 -8.58 -7.67 9.19
N ALA A 154 -8.71 -6.60 8.39
CA ALA A 154 -8.85 -5.24 8.90
C ALA A 154 -10.15 -5.08 9.71
N SER A 155 -11.26 -5.65 9.24
CA SER A 155 -12.52 -5.64 9.99
C SER A 155 -12.45 -6.46 11.28
N GLN A 156 -11.80 -7.64 11.26
CA GLN A 156 -11.63 -8.46 12.46
C GLN A 156 -10.68 -7.82 13.48
N LEU A 157 -9.57 -7.23 13.04
CA LEU A 157 -8.65 -6.53 13.93
C LEU A 157 -9.29 -5.29 14.56
N ALA A 158 -10.06 -4.51 13.78
CA ALA A 158 -10.79 -3.37 14.30
C ALA A 158 -11.79 -3.79 15.40
N ALA A 159 -12.58 -4.84 15.14
CA ALA A 159 -13.55 -5.36 16.11
C ALA A 159 -12.90 -5.89 17.41
N GLN A 160 -11.70 -6.48 17.33
CA GLN A 160 -10.95 -6.95 18.51
C GLN A 160 -10.40 -5.80 19.36
N LEU A 161 -10.17 -4.63 18.79
CA LEU A 161 -9.67 -3.45 19.49
C LEU A 161 -10.81 -2.67 20.14
N ASP A 162 -11.94 -2.52 19.46
CA ASP A 162 -13.15 -1.91 20.03
C ASP A 162 -13.65 -2.69 21.25
N GLY A 163 -13.56 -4.03 21.22
CA GLY A 163 -13.91 -4.89 22.36
C GLY A 163 -12.94 -4.80 23.54
N LYS A 164 -11.75 -4.23 23.38
CA LYS A 164 -10.75 -4.04 24.45
C LYS A 164 -10.80 -2.65 25.09
N GLU A 165 -11.36 -1.65 24.43
CA GLU A 165 -11.61 -0.33 25.05
C GLU A 165 -12.88 -0.32 25.92
N ALA A 166 -13.76 -1.31 25.74
CA ALA A 166 -15.02 -1.45 26.50
C ALA A 166 -14.93 -2.32 27.77
N ALA A 167 -13.74 -2.84 28.12
CA ALA A 167 -13.49 -3.72 29.27
C ALA A 167 -12.45 -3.13 30.23
#